data_AF-A0A835G7T2-F1
#
_entry.id   AF-A0A835G7T2-F1
#
_cell.length_a   1.000
_cell.length_b   1.000
_cell.length_c   1.000
_cell.angle_alpha   90.00
_cell.angle_beta   90.00
_cell.angle_gamma   90.00
#
_symmetry.space_group_name_H-M   'P 1'
#
loop_
_entity.id
_entity.type
_entity.pdbx_description
1 polymer ?
#
loop_
_entity_poly.entity_id
_entity_poly.type
_entity_poly.pdbx_seq_one_letter_code
_entity_poly.pdbx_strand_id
1 'polypeptide(L)'
;KKNLSLTLNEPVFVLLNLIKIAMPQIFQVLRCYKCFVFQVHQTKKSNKWECKLCGEKQSIKRHYGIGTAKDCRLHVQKLNTMRGEMDNKEPSEDQDSYSDGEDASETGHNCSSTATQSICKPIKSSKWSNYLDEARNY
;
A
#
# COMPACT_ATOMS: atom_id res chain seq x y z
N LYS A 1 -35.38 24.25 43.04
CA LYS A 1 -35.00 25.12 41.89
C LYS A 1 -33.60 25.68 42.14
N LYS A 2 -32.55 25.03 41.63
CA LYS A 2 -31.21 25.64 41.49
C LYS A 2 -30.66 25.16 40.16
N ASN A 3 -30.96 25.91 39.10
CA ASN A 3 -30.31 25.76 37.81
C ASN A 3 -28.87 26.24 38.00
N LEU A 4 -27.91 25.31 38.03
CA LEU A 4 -26.49 25.63 38.00
C LEU A 4 -26.06 25.53 36.53
N SER A 5 -26.32 26.58 35.76
CA SER A 5 -25.77 26.75 34.42
C SER A 5 -24.25 26.95 34.56
N LEU A 6 -23.50 25.86 34.48
CA LEU A 6 -22.05 25.89 34.35
C LEU A 6 -21.71 26.41 32.94
N THR A 7 -21.52 27.72 32.83
CA THR A 7 -20.90 28.33 31.65
C THR A 7 -19.42 27.96 31.68
N LEU A 8 -19.01 26.98 30.89
CA LEU A 8 -17.60 26.68 30.69
C LEU A 8 -16.95 27.84 29.94
N ASN A 9 -15.89 28.40 30.52
CA ASN A 9 -15.13 29.53 29.98
C ASN A 9 -14.53 29.18 28.60
N GLU A 10 -14.70 30.09 27.62
CA GLU A 10 -14.11 30.08 26.25
C GLU A 10 -12.67 29.50 26.12
N PRO A 11 -11.67 29.84 26.95
CA PRO A 11 -10.31 29.30 26.81
C PRO A 11 -10.23 27.78 27.02
N VAL A 12 -11.10 27.19 27.84
CA VAL A 12 -11.12 25.73 28.06
C VAL A 12 -11.67 25.02 26.82
N PHE A 13 -12.64 25.63 26.14
CA PHE A 13 -13.19 25.12 24.89
C PHE A 13 -12.14 25.18 23.76
N VAL A 14 -11.38 26.26 23.66
CA VAL A 14 -10.27 26.39 22.68
C VAL A 14 -9.15 25.38 22.96
N LEU A 15 -8.76 25.19 24.23
CA LEU A 15 -7.72 24.22 24.61
C LEU A 15 -8.17 22.77 24.33
N LEU A 16 -9.42 22.42 24.63
CA LEU A 16 -10.00 21.12 24.30
C LEU A 16 -10.08 20.88 22.77
N ASN A 17 -10.31 21.93 21.98
CA ASN A 17 -10.30 21.84 20.52
C ASN A 17 -8.88 21.80 19.94
N LEU A 18 -7.90 22.46 20.54
CA LEU A 18 -6.47 22.34 20.19
C LEU A 18 -5.93 20.93 20.47
N ILE A 19 -6.37 20.29 21.57
CA ILE A 19 -6.00 18.91 21.90
C ILE A 19 -6.63 17.90 20.92
N LYS A 20 -7.81 18.21 20.33
CA LYS A 20 -8.39 17.40 19.23
C LYS A 20 -7.60 17.50 17.92
N ILE A 21 -6.77 18.53 17.72
CA ILE A 21 -5.99 18.75 16.49
C ILE A 21 -4.71 17.88 16.46
N ALA A 22 -4.23 17.37 17.60
CA ALA A 22 -2.86 16.86 17.71
C ALA A 22 -2.72 15.36 18.03
N MET A 23 -3.76 14.53 17.92
CA MET A 23 -3.58 13.08 18.00
C MET A 23 -3.22 12.53 16.61
N PRO A 24 -1.96 12.10 16.37
CA PRO A 24 -1.58 11.54 15.08
C PRO A 24 -2.39 10.28 14.81
N GLN A 25 -3.05 10.28 13.66
CA GLN A 25 -3.83 9.13 13.23
C GLN A 25 -2.87 7.94 12.98
N ILE A 26 -3.06 6.86 13.74
CA ILE A 26 -2.28 5.63 13.57
C ILE A 26 -2.88 4.79 12.44
N PHE A 27 -1.99 4.19 11.65
CA PHE A 27 -2.30 3.26 10.57
C PHE A 27 -1.67 1.90 10.87
N GLN A 28 -2.25 0.87 10.27
CA GLN A 28 -1.79 -0.51 10.40
C GLN A 28 -1.84 -1.22 9.05
N VAL A 29 -0.98 -2.22 8.90
CA VAL A 29 -0.91 -3.07 7.71
C VAL A 29 -1.51 -4.43 8.02
N LEU A 30 -2.48 -4.84 7.20
CA LEU A 30 -3.24 -6.09 7.34
C LEU A 30 -3.15 -6.93 6.07
N ARG A 31 -3.22 -8.26 6.22
CA ARG A 31 -3.29 -9.21 5.11
C ARG A 31 -4.70 -9.78 4.99
N CYS A 32 -5.28 -9.73 3.79
CA CYS A 32 -6.57 -10.35 3.52
C CYS A 32 -6.46 -11.89 3.59
N TYR A 33 -7.40 -12.58 4.23
CA TYR A 33 -7.38 -14.06 4.26
C TYR A 33 -7.71 -14.70 2.91
N LYS A 34 -8.46 -13.99 2.04
CA LYS A 34 -8.99 -14.55 0.79
C LYS A 34 -8.09 -14.30 -0.41
N CYS A 35 -7.70 -13.04 -0.65
CA CYS A 35 -6.86 -12.66 -1.78
C CYS A 35 -5.40 -12.41 -1.38
N PHE A 36 -5.06 -12.55 -0.10
CA PHE A 36 -3.70 -12.44 0.43
C PHE A 36 -2.98 -11.09 0.21
N VAL A 37 -3.67 -10.10 -0.35
CA VAL A 37 -3.13 -8.75 -0.54
C VAL A 37 -2.99 -8.02 0.79
N PHE A 38 -1.86 -7.32 0.94
CA PHE A 38 -1.59 -6.44 2.06
C PHE A 38 -2.20 -5.06 1.81
N GLN A 39 -2.84 -4.50 2.84
CA GLN A 39 -3.56 -3.23 2.76
C GLN A 39 -3.29 -2.36 3.97
N VAL A 40 -3.24 -1.05 3.74
CA VAL A 40 -3.20 -0.04 4.79
C VAL A 40 -4.62 0.16 5.32
N HIS A 41 -4.78 0.13 6.63
CA HIS A 41 -6.02 0.42 7.32
C HIS A 41 -5.77 1.46 8.41
N GLN A 42 -6.67 2.43 8.54
CA GLN A 42 -6.64 3.38 9.65
C GLN A 42 -7.08 2.66 10.92
N THR A 43 -6.32 2.74 12.01
CA THR A 43 -6.69 2.03 13.25
C THR A 43 -8.00 2.59 13.79
N LYS A 44 -8.97 1.70 14.00
CA LYS A 44 -10.28 1.98 14.58
C LYS A 44 -10.39 1.23 15.90
N LYS A 45 -11.35 1.65 16.74
CA LYS A 45 -11.68 0.92 17.98
C LYS A 45 -12.22 -0.48 17.73
N SER A 46 -12.79 -0.73 16.54
CA SER A 46 -13.32 -2.03 16.14
C SER A 46 -12.25 -2.93 15.52
N ASN A 47 -12.21 -4.20 15.94
CA ASN A 47 -11.34 -5.23 15.36
C ASN A 47 -11.86 -5.82 14.04
N LYS A 48 -12.66 -5.07 13.29
CA LYS A 48 -13.26 -5.50 12.01
C LYS A 48 -12.79 -4.58 10.89
N TRP A 49 -12.51 -5.16 9.73
CA TRP A 49 -12.13 -4.44 8.52
C TRP A 49 -12.66 -5.17 7.28
N GLU A 50 -12.64 -4.49 6.14
CA GLU A 50 -13.10 -5.05 4.86
C GLU A 50 -12.00 -4.87 3.83
N CYS A 51 -11.67 -5.96 3.12
CA CYS A 51 -10.68 -5.94 2.06
C CYS A 51 -11.24 -5.16 0.86
N LYS A 52 -10.57 -4.08 0.45
CA LYS A 52 -11.01 -3.22 -0.66
C LYS A 52 -10.90 -3.83 -2.05
N LEU A 53 -10.16 -4.92 -2.19
CA LEU A 53 -10.03 -5.62 -3.47
C LEU A 53 -11.09 -6.71 -3.68
N CYS A 54 -11.24 -7.63 -2.71
CA CYS A 54 -12.20 -8.72 -2.83
C CYS A 54 -13.53 -8.51 -2.07
N GLY A 55 -13.69 -7.42 -1.31
CA GLY A 55 -14.93 -7.08 -0.58
C GLY A 55 -15.20 -7.87 0.71
N GLU A 56 -14.30 -8.77 1.09
CA GLU A 56 -14.53 -9.69 2.20
C GLU A 56 -14.38 -8.99 3.56
N LYS A 57 -15.32 -9.26 4.48
CA LYS A 57 -15.36 -8.65 5.84
C LYS A 57 -14.67 -9.57 6.83
N GLN A 58 -13.68 -9.05 7.54
CA GLN A 58 -12.74 -9.87 8.31
C GLN A 58 -12.46 -9.26 9.67
N SER A 59 -12.13 -10.11 10.65
CA SER A 59 -11.55 -9.66 11.91
C SER A 59 -10.03 -9.46 11.76
N ILE A 60 -9.50 -8.51 12.53
CA ILE A 60 -8.06 -8.28 12.62
C ILE A 60 -7.47 -9.35 13.53
N LYS A 61 -6.69 -10.28 12.96
CA LYS A 61 -5.98 -11.33 13.71
C LYS A 61 -4.51 -11.00 13.97
N ARG A 62 -3.86 -10.36 12.99
CA ARG A 62 -2.43 -10.04 13.01
C ARG A 62 -2.18 -8.69 12.36
N HIS A 63 -1.29 -7.91 12.96
CA HIS A 63 -0.74 -6.68 12.40
C HIS A 63 0.61 -7.02 11.77
N TYR A 64 0.81 -6.61 10.52
CA TYR A 64 2.08 -6.77 9.80
C TYR A 64 2.97 -5.52 9.90
N GLY A 65 2.38 -4.40 10.30
CA GLY A 65 3.06 -3.15 10.62
C GLY A 65 2.07 -2.18 11.26
N ILE A 66 2.56 -1.27 12.09
CA ILE A 66 1.79 -0.18 12.70
C ILE A 66 2.68 1.06 12.69
N GLY A 67 2.15 2.21 12.28
CA GLY A 67 2.93 3.44 12.24
C GLY A 67 2.23 4.57 11.52
N THR A 68 3.03 5.46 10.92
CA THR A 68 2.52 6.59 10.13
C THR A 68 1.95 6.11 8.80
N ALA A 69 1.13 6.94 8.16
CA ALA A 69 0.58 6.64 6.84
C ALA A 69 1.68 6.41 5.78
N LYS A 70 2.78 7.17 5.86
CA LYS A 70 3.90 7.05 4.92
C LYS A 70 4.57 5.69 5.04
N ASP A 71 4.93 5.29 6.26
CA ASP A 71 5.64 4.03 6.50
C ASP A 71 4.75 2.83 6.17
N CYS A 72 3.46 2.89 6.53
CA CYS A 72 2.51 1.82 6.19
C CYS A 72 2.35 1.65 4.67
N ARG A 73 2.31 2.76 3.90
CA ARG A 73 2.23 2.70 2.43
C ARG A 73 3.47 2.07 1.82
N LEU A 74 4.67 2.48 2.25
CA LEU A 74 5.94 1.90 1.81
C LEU A 74 6.02 0.40 2.14
N HIS A 75 5.60 0.02 3.36
CA HIS A 75 5.59 -1.37 3.79
C HIS A 75 4.64 -2.23 2.96
N VAL A 76 3.42 -1.75 2.69
CA VAL A 76 2.46 -2.43 1.83
C VAL A 76 2.97 -2.60 0.41
N GLN A 77 3.63 -1.57 -0.15
CA GLN A 77 4.25 -1.66 -1.46
C GLN A 77 5.27 -2.79 -1.50
N LYS A 78 6.22 -2.80 -0.55
CA LYS A 78 7.24 -3.86 -0.45
C LYS A 78 6.60 -5.25 -0.33
N LEU A 79 5.63 -5.43 0.56
CA LEU A 79 4.96 -6.71 0.79
C LEU A 79 4.21 -7.23 -0.44
N ASN A 80 3.51 -6.35 -1.16
CA ASN A 80 2.77 -6.74 -2.35
C ASN A 80 3.68 -6.97 -3.56
N THR A 81 4.81 -6.26 -3.68
CA THR A 81 5.84 -6.55 -4.69
C THR A 81 6.39 -7.96 -4.50
N MET A 82 6.83 -8.31 -3.30
CA MET A 82 7.33 -9.66 -2.99
C MET A 82 6.28 -10.74 -3.23
N ARG A 83 5.01 -10.45 -2.90
CA ARG A 83 3.90 -11.37 -3.20
C ARG A 83 3.74 -11.59 -4.71
N GLY A 84 3.78 -10.53 -5.51
CA GLY A 84 3.66 -10.63 -6.97
C GLY A 84 4.83 -11.41 -7.60
N GLU A 85 6.04 -11.24 -7.06
CA GLU A 85 7.20 -12.03 -7.48
C GLU A 85 7.05 -13.52 -7.18
N MET A 86 6.48 -13.86 -6.02
CA MET A 86 6.18 -15.27 -5.67
C MET A 86 5.06 -15.84 -6.52
N ASP A 87 3.99 -15.08 -6.77
CA ASP A 87 2.85 -15.53 -7.58
C ASP A 87 3.24 -15.72 -9.06
N ASN A 88 4.27 -15.03 -9.56
CA ASN A 88 4.78 -15.16 -10.94
C ASN A 88 5.86 -16.24 -11.10
N LYS A 89 6.43 -16.76 -10.01
CA LYS A 89 7.34 -17.92 -10.03
C LYS A 89 6.51 -19.21 -10.03
N GLU A 90 5.86 -19.48 -11.16
CA GLU A 90 5.47 -20.85 -11.50
C GLU A 90 6.73 -21.75 -11.51
N PRO A 91 6.64 -23.03 -11.11
CA PRO A 91 7.80 -23.90 -10.91
C PRO A 91 8.42 -24.27 -12.26
N SER A 92 9.42 -23.52 -12.70
CA SER A 92 10.41 -24.06 -13.62
C SER A 92 11.31 -25.00 -12.82
N GLU A 93 11.11 -26.30 -13.04
CA GLU A 93 12.07 -27.34 -12.69
C GLU A 93 13.48 -26.94 -13.15
N ASP A 94 14.44 -27.10 -12.24
CA ASP A 94 15.90 -27.17 -12.42
C ASP A 94 16.65 -25.99 -13.09
N GLN A 95 17.43 -25.24 -12.30
CA GLN A 95 18.89 -25.42 -12.23
C GLN A 95 19.53 -24.40 -11.29
N ASP A 96 20.35 -24.92 -10.39
CA ASP A 96 21.26 -24.19 -9.52
C ASP A 96 22.25 -23.34 -10.32
N SER A 97 22.38 -22.06 -9.96
CA SER A 97 23.68 -21.39 -10.05
C SER A 97 23.82 -20.37 -8.93
N TYR A 98 24.49 -20.81 -7.88
CA TYR A 98 25.11 -19.94 -6.88
C TYR A 98 26.11 -19.03 -7.60
N SER A 99 25.87 -17.72 -7.62
CA SER A 99 26.92 -16.74 -7.88
C SER A 99 26.94 -15.75 -6.75
N ASP A 100 27.84 -16.00 -5.82
CA ASP A 100 28.47 -15.01 -4.97
C ASP A 100 29.17 -13.95 -5.85
N GLY A 101 29.20 -12.70 -5.40
CA GLY A 101 29.68 -11.59 -6.21
C GLY A 101 29.25 -10.22 -5.70
N GLU A 102 29.71 -9.88 -4.51
CA GLU A 102 29.87 -8.51 -4.02
C GLU A 102 30.83 -7.70 -4.91
N ASP A 103 30.41 -6.50 -5.36
CA ASP A 103 31.13 -5.21 -5.21
C ASP A 103 30.48 -4.11 -6.08
N ALA A 104 30.53 -2.89 -5.56
CA ALA A 104 29.96 -1.66 -6.05
C ALA A 104 30.75 -1.01 -7.20
N SER A 105 30.06 -0.38 -8.15
CA SER A 105 30.35 1.01 -8.55
C SER A 105 29.33 1.53 -9.56
N GLU A 106 28.81 2.72 -9.26
CA GLU A 106 28.51 3.86 -10.16
C GLU A 106 28.66 3.65 -11.68
N THR A 107 27.63 4.05 -12.45
CA THR A 107 27.69 5.08 -13.51
C THR A 107 26.51 4.98 -14.48
N GLY A 108 25.84 6.12 -14.70
CA GLY A 108 25.40 6.54 -16.04
C GLY A 108 24.13 5.90 -16.64
N HIS A 109 22.98 6.49 -16.35
CA HIS A 109 21.77 6.32 -17.14
C HIS A 109 21.95 6.92 -18.54
N ASN A 110 22.09 6.07 -19.56
CA ASN A 110 21.76 6.42 -20.94
C ASN A 110 21.28 5.16 -21.67
N CYS A 111 19.97 4.94 -21.71
CA CYS A 111 19.37 3.88 -22.51
C CYS A 111 18.77 4.47 -23.80
N SER A 112 19.59 4.47 -24.86
CA SER A 112 19.07 4.48 -26.22
C SER A 112 18.69 3.07 -26.64
N SER A 113 17.46 2.98 -27.15
CA SER A 113 16.81 1.82 -27.72
C SER A 113 17.59 1.19 -28.86
N THR A 114 17.71 -0.14 -28.86
CA THR A 114 17.71 -0.91 -30.11
C THR A 114 16.95 -2.21 -29.91
N ALA A 115 15.91 -2.33 -30.72
CA ALA A 115 14.99 -3.45 -30.78
C ALA A 115 15.67 -4.73 -31.26
N THR A 116 15.36 -5.85 -30.62
CA THR A 116 15.32 -7.15 -31.29
C THR A 116 13.99 -7.82 -30.95
N GLN A 117 13.28 -8.17 -32.01
CA GLN A 117 11.91 -8.64 -32.03
C GLN A 117 11.88 -10.14 -31.72
N SER A 118 11.20 -10.54 -30.66
CA SER A 118 10.75 -11.92 -30.45
C SER A 118 9.25 -11.92 -30.21
N ILE A 119 8.53 -12.50 -31.17
CA ILE A 119 7.08 -12.55 -31.27
C ILE A 119 6.49 -13.38 -30.12
N CYS A 120 5.78 -12.73 -29.21
CA CYS A 120 4.82 -13.36 -28.30
C CYS A 120 3.42 -12.80 -28.61
N LYS A 121 2.47 -13.71 -28.79
CA LYS A 121 1.08 -13.53 -29.26
C LYS A 121 0.34 -12.38 -28.54
N PRO A 122 -0.63 -11.72 -29.20
CA PRO A 122 -1.20 -10.46 -28.71
C PRO A 122 -1.99 -10.69 -27.41
N ILE A 123 -1.46 -10.14 -26.32
CA ILE A 123 -2.18 -9.93 -25.08
C ILE A 123 -3.33 -8.98 -25.43
N LYS A 124 -4.58 -9.45 -25.30
CA LYS A 124 -5.76 -8.58 -25.37
C LYS A 124 -5.52 -7.40 -24.44
N SER A 125 -5.51 -6.19 -25.00
CA SER A 125 -5.11 -4.95 -24.35
C SER A 125 -5.68 -4.86 -22.93
N SER A 126 -4.83 -4.49 -21.97
CA SER A 126 -5.29 -4.26 -20.61
C SER A 126 -6.38 -3.19 -20.62
N LYS A 127 -7.31 -3.24 -19.66
CA LYS A 127 -8.36 -2.22 -19.52
C LYS A 127 -7.82 -0.78 -19.36
N TRP A 128 -6.52 -0.63 -19.10
CA TRP A 128 -5.82 0.65 -18.96
C TRP A 128 -5.32 1.24 -20.29
N SER A 129 -5.23 0.43 -21.34
CA SER A 129 -4.70 0.86 -22.63
C SER A 129 -5.51 2.00 -23.26
N ASN A 130 -6.82 2.05 -22.99
CA ASN A 130 -7.70 3.11 -23.48
C ASN A 130 -7.41 4.50 -22.91
N TYR A 131 -6.61 4.61 -21.83
CA TYR A 131 -6.31 5.89 -21.17
C TYR A 131 -4.96 6.48 -21.59
N LEU A 132 -4.18 5.79 -22.44
CA LEU A 132 -2.86 6.26 -22.87
C LEU A 132 -2.91 7.08 -24.17
N ASP A 133 -4.00 7.01 -24.93
CA ASP A 133 -4.11 7.64 -26.26
C ASP A 133 -4.62 9.10 -26.21
N GLU A 134 -5.13 9.56 -25.07
CA GLU A 134 -5.80 10.88 -24.97
C GLU A 134 -4.83 12.05 -24.66
N ALA A 135 -3.54 11.77 -24.44
CA ALA A 135 -2.56 12.77 -24.01
C ALA A 135 -1.78 13.47 -25.16
N ARG A 136 -2.16 13.27 -26.44
CA ARG A 136 -1.43 13.84 -27.59
C ARG A 136 -2.25 14.74 -28.52
N ASN A 137 -3.33 15.35 -28.07
CA ASN A 137 -4.07 16.33 -28.89
C ASN A 137 -4.49 17.57 -28.09
N TYR A 138 -3.51 18.31 -27.57
CA TYR A 138 -3.62 19.74 -27.29
C TYR A 138 -2.45 20.47 -27.94
#